data_AF-A0A538EY66-F1
#
_entry.id   AF-A0A538EY66-F1
#
_cell.length_a   1.000
_cell.length_b   1.000
_cell.length_c   1.000
_cell.angle_alpha   90.00
_cell.angle_beta   90.00
_cell.angle_gamma   90.00
#
_symmetry.space_group_name_H-M   'P 1'
#
loop_
_entity.id
_entity.type
_entity.pdbx_description
1 polymer ?
#
loop_
_entity_poly.entity_id
_entity_poly.type
_entity_poly.pdbx_seq_one_letter_code
_entity_poly.pdbx_strand_id
1 'polypeptide(L)'
;MGVAVLVGTRKGLFVLTSDENRRDWKVEGPHLTGWEVFHAMRDPRDGTLHAATNNWVYGATAHRSKNLGQTWERAEGIGLPEESGLTWEKSWHIEPGHADEPETLWLGGTPAALFKAIGAGETWKPVRRPRDPARGRHRDPPGRRSRRRLATSRGRIAFGPGLNTTGGDQRLPPVSWSPASLTHRFSTICRIGSRQIDV
;
A
#
# COMPACT_ATOMS: atom_id res chain seq x y z
N MET A 1 -10.54 18.91 17.36
CA MET A 1 -9.86 17.72 16.82
C MET A 1 -8.76 18.20 15.88
N GLY A 2 -7.51 17.84 16.14
CA GLY A 2 -6.38 18.24 15.30
C GLY A 2 -6.27 17.40 14.04
N VAL A 3 -5.31 17.75 13.18
CA VAL A 3 -4.97 16.99 11.98
C VAL A 3 -3.50 16.59 12.01
N ALA A 4 -3.20 15.38 11.56
CA ALA A 4 -1.85 14.93 11.25
C ALA A 4 -1.70 14.52 9.78
N VAL A 5 -0.52 14.80 9.23
CA VAL A 5 -0.07 14.38 7.91
C VAL A 5 1.25 13.65 8.05
N LEU A 6 1.29 12.42 7.53
CA LEU A 6 2.50 11.59 7.48
C LEU A 6 3.21 11.80 6.15
N VAL A 7 4.47 12.23 6.19
CA VAL A 7 5.28 12.55 5.00
C VAL A 7 6.46 11.60 4.91
N GLY A 8 6.33 10.57 4.08
CA GLY A 8 7.41 9.64 3.77
C GLY A 8 8.42 10.24 2.79
N THR A 9 9.70 10.15 3.11
CA THR A 9 10.80 10.64 2.26
C THR A 9 11.89 9.59 2.11
N ARG A 10 12.90 9.87 1.27
CA ARG A 10 14.12 9.03 1.19
C ARG A 10 15.01 9.11 2.43
N LYS A 11 14.75 10.06 3.34
CA LYS A 11 15.57 10.32 4.53
C LYS A 11 14.91 9.86 5.83
N GLY A 12 13.62 9.56 5.79
CA GLY A 12 12.82 9.16 6.95
C GLY A 12 11.37 9.60 6.81
N LEU A 13 10.63 9.50 7.91
CA LEU A 13 9.24 9.93 8.04
C LEU A 13 9.16 11.23 8.85
N PHE A 14 8.35 12.18 8.38
CA PHE A 14 7.99 13.38 9.13
C PHE A 14 6.50 13.33 9.49
N VAL A 15 6.17 13.82 10.67
CA VAL A 15 4.80 13.98 11.14
C VAL A 15 4.51 15.47 11.24
N LEU A 16 3.53 15.94 10.47
CA LEU A 16 3.09 17.32 10.46
C LEU A 16 1.76 17.40 11.19
N THR A 17 1.68 18.16 12.27
CA THR A 17 0.45 18.33 13.06
C THR A 17 -0.04 19.77 13.02
N SER A 18 -1.36 19.94 12.99
CA SER A 18 -2.02 21.25 13.06
C SER A 18 -3.36 21.14 13.75
N ASP A 19 -3.93 22.28 14.12
CA ASP A 19 -5.28 22.37 14.65
C ASP A 19 -6.34 22.29 13.53
N GLU A 20 -7.61 22.51 13.87
CA GLU A 20 -8.72 22.52 12.90
C GLU A 20 -8.57 23.60 11.83
N ASN A 21 -7.86 24.69 12.14
CA ASN A 21 -7.66 25.81 11.23
C ASN A 21 -6.60 25.50 10.16
N ARG A 22 -5.70 24.54 10.41
CA ARG A 22 -4.68 24.07 9.47
C ARG A 22 -3.74 25.16 8.96
N ARG A 23 -3.52 26.20 9.77
CA ARG A 23 -2.70 27.38 9.41
C ARG A 23 -1.27 27.22 9.87
N ASP A 24 -1.10 26.88 11.14
CA ASP A 24 0.20 26.69 11.77
C ASP A 24 0.49 25.20 11.91
N TRP A 25 1.64 24.77 11.38
CA TRP A 25 2.03 23.36 11.34
C TRP A 25 3.27 23.15 12.19
N LYS A 26 3.18 22.22 13.15
CA LYS A 26 4.34 21.69 13.85
C LYS A 26 4.90 20.52 13.05
N VAL A 27 6.22 20.50 12.85
CA VAL A 27 6.92 19.43 12.14
C VAL A 27 7.75 18.63 13.13
N GLU A 28 7.55 17.32 13.14
CA GLU A 28 8.33 16.36 13.94
C GLU A 28 9.04 15.35 13.04
N GLY A 29 10.26 14.97 13.43
CA GLY A 29 11.11 14.02 12.71
C GLY A 29 12.51 14.57 12.36
N PRO A 30 13.29 13.86 11.51
CA PRO A 30 12.91 12.60 10.86
C PRO A 30 12.81 11.45 11.87
N HIS A 31 11.69 10.74 11.86
CA HIS A 31 11.60 9.39 12.40
C HIS A 31 12.14 8.40 11.36
N LEU A 32 12.51 7.19 11.79
CA LEU A 32 13.03 6.15 10.89
C LEU A 32 14.22 6.66 10.04
N THR A 33 15.11 7.44 10.64
CA THR A 33 16.27 8.04 9.96
C THR A 33 17.10 6.97 9.25
N GLY A 34 17.41 7.21 7.98
CA GLY A 34 18.15 6.26 7.14
C GLY A 34 17.27 5.21 6.44
N TRP A 35 15.96 5.24 6.66
CA TRP A 35 14.99 4.46 5.90
C TRP A 35 14.27 5.34 4.87
N GLU A 36 14.14 4.84 3.64
CA GLU A 36 13.24 5.41 2.65
C GLU A 36 11.81 4.97 2.95
N VAL A 37 10.91 5.92 3.19
CA VAL A 37 9.51 5.65 3.52
C VAL A 37 8.65 5.94 2.30
N PHE A 38 8.10 4.88 1.70
CA PHE A 38 7.31 4.99 0.47
C PHE A 38 5.82 5.18 0.75
N HIS A 39 5.34 4.65 1.88
CA HIS A 39 3.98 4.84 2.35
C HIS A 39 3.96 4.82 3.87
N ALA A 40 3.16 5.68 4.49
CA ALA A 40 2.87 5.63 5.91
C ALA A 40 1.41 5.98 6.14
N MET A 41 0.79 5.36 7.14
CA MET A 41 -0.63 5.54 7.44
C MET A 41 -0.91 5.26 8.91
N ARG A 42 -2.03 5.79 9.43
CA ARG A 42 -2.57 5.43 10.73
C ARG A 42 -3.73 4.47 10.53
N ASP A 43 -3.69 3.33 11.18
CA ASP A 43 -4.79 2.38 11.17
C ASP A 43 -6.00 3.02 11.87
N PRO A 44 -7.15 3.18 11.19
CA PRO A 44 -8.33 3.77 11.80
C PRO A 44 -8.97 2.89 12.87
N ARG A 45 -8.56 1.62 12.99
CA ARG A 45 -9.16 0.64 13.90
C ARG A 45 -8.60 0.75 15.31
N ASP A 46 -7.29 0.94 15.45
CA ASP A 46 -6.59 0.98 16.74
C ASP A 46 -5.68 2.22 16.92
N GLY A 47 -5.47 3.00 15.85
CA GLY A 47 -4.61 4.17 15.86
C GLY A 47 -3.12 3.90 15.68
N THR A 48 -2.71 2.65 15.44
CA THR A 48 -1.30 2.27 15.19
C THR A 48 -0.80 2.92 13.90
N LEU A 49 0.41 3.48 13.91
CA LEU A 49 1.07 3.97 12.70
C LEU A 49 1.80 2.80 12.02
N HIS A 50 1.68 2.72 10.70
CA HIS A 50 2.38 1.76 9.87
C HIS A 50 3.14 2.46 8.75
N ALA A 51 4.32 1.95 8.41
CA ALA A 51 5.16 2.49 7.35
C ALA A 51 5.76 1.37 6.49
N ALA A 52 5.67 1.51 5.16
CA ALA A 52 6.39 0.71 4.19
C ALA A 52 7.78 1.35 3.98
N THR A 53 8.83 0.66 4.41
CA THR A 53 10.17 1.21 4.57
C THR A 53 11.22 0.41 3.82
N ASN A 54 12.25 1.10 3.33
CA ASN A 54 13.32 0.48 2.55
C ASN A 54 14.68 0.99 2.99
N ASN A 55 15.66 0.10 3.08
CA ASN A 55 17.04 0.45 3.39
C ASN A 55 17.98 -0.37 2.50
N TRP A 56 19.15 0.18 2.18
CA TRP A 56 20.10 -0.47 1.28
C TRP A 56 20.84 -1.65 1.93
N VAL A 57 21.05 -1.62 3.25
CA VAL A 57 21.69 -2.70 4.03
C VAL A 57 20.65 -3.73 4.46
N TYR A 58 19.55 -3.24 5.05
CA TYR A 58 18.57 -4.11 5.72
C TYR A 58 17.42 -4.54 4.81
N GLY A 59 17.40 -4.09 3.56
CA GLY A 59 16.36 -4.42 2.59
C GLY A 59 15.03 -3.72 2.85
N ALA A 60 13.98 -4.26 2.24
CA ALA A 60 12.62 -3.75 2.30
C ALA A 60 11.81 -4.45 3.40
N THR A 61 11.07 -3.66 4.18
CA THR A 61 10.27 -4.15 5.31
C THR A 61 9.08 -3.24 5.59
N ALA A 62 8.38 -3.46 6.71
CA ALA A 62 7.43 -2.54 7.30
C ALA A 62 7.90 -2.15 8.72
N HIS A 63 7.51 -0.96 9.18
CA HIS A 63 7.62 -0.58 10.58
C HIS A 63 6.26 -0.23 11.15
N ARG A 64 6.10 -0.38 12.46
CA ARG A 64 4.90 0.05 13.19
C ARG A 64 5.24 0.87 14.43
N SER A 65 4.33 1.73 14.85
CA SER A 65 4.42 2.49 16.08
C SER A 65 3.07 2.59 16.78
N LYS A 66 3.02 2.20 18.06
CA LYS A 66 1.82 2.27 18.91
C LYS A 66 1.72 3.57 19.71
N ASN A 67 2.73 4.43 19.65
CA ASN A 67 2.87 5.66 20.44
C ASN A 67 3.11 6.87 19.54
N LEU A 68 2.35 6.96 18.44
CA LEU A 68 2.35 8.08 17.50
C LEU A 68 3.73 8.44 16.93
N GLY A 69 4.61 7.46 16.77
CA GLY A 69 5.92 7.62 16.14
C GLY A 69 7.08 7.86 17.12
N GLN A 70 6.84 7.85 18.43
CA GLN A 70 7.92 7.97 19.44
C GLN A 70 8.89 6.79 19.36
N THR A 71 8.37 5.56 19.27
CA THR A 71 9.16 4.35 19.03
C THR A 71 8.62 3.58 17.84
N TRP A 72 9.52 2.90 17.13
CA TRP A 72 9.20 2.11 15.95
C TRP A 72 9.73 0.69 16.08
N GLU A 73 8.87 -0.27 15.78
CA GLU A 73 9.20 -1.68 15.69
C GLU A 73 9.32 -2.08 14.23
N ARG A 74 10.42 -2.73 13.86
CA ARG A 74 10.65 -3.26 12.51
C ARG A 74 10.03 -4.64 12.39
N ALA A 75 9.30 -4.88 11.30
CA ALA A 75 8.84 -6.22 10.97
C ALA A 75 10.00 -7.11 10.55
N GLU A 76 9.96 -8.36 10.98
CA GLU A 76 10.92 -9.40 10.63
C GLU A 76 10.29 -10.42 9.67
N GLY A 77 11.12 -11.17 8.96
CA GLY A 77 10.64 -12.28 8.13
C GLY A 77 9.89 -11.89 6.84
N ILE A 78 9.93 -10.63 6.41
CA ILE A 78 9.41 -10.23 5.11
C ILE A 78 10.41 -10.63 4.03
N GLY A 79 10.15 -11.76 3.40
CA GLY A 79 10.97 -12.30 2.31
C GLY A 79 10.14 -13.20 1.40
N LEU A 80 10.55 -13.31 0.15
CA LEU A 80 9.96 -14.27 -0.77
C LEU A 80 10.54 -15.66 -0.52
N PRO A 81 9.75 -16.73 -0.77
CA PRO A 81 10.26 -18.09 -0.64
C PRO A 81 11.45 -18.33 -1.58
N GLU A 82 12.47 -19.04 -1.10
CA GLU A 82 13.69 -19.31 -1.86
C GLU A 82 13.39 -19.99 -3.20
N GLU A 83 12.39 -20.88 -3.23
CA GLU A 83 11.98 -21.58 -4.46
C GLU A 83 11.48 -20.65 -5.57
N SER A 84 11.15 -19.40 -5.25
CA SER A 84 10.74 -18.41 -6.24
C SER A 84 11.91 -17.87 -7.08
N GLY A 85 13.14 -17.95 -6.58
CA GLY A 85 14.31 -17.30 -7.19
C GLY A 85 14.23 -15.77 -7.26
N LEU A 86 13.31 -15.15 -6.51
CA LEU A 86 13.06 -13.72 -6.49
C LEU A 86 13.41 -13.13 -5.13
N THR A 87 13.88 -11.88 -5.13
CA THR A 87 14.18 -11.12 -3.91
C THR A 87 13.09 -10.08 -3.66
N TRP A 88 12.77 -9.86 -2.38
CA TRP A 88 11.90 -8.75 -1.98
C TRP A 88 12.70 -7.44 -1.98
N GLU A 89 12.56 -6.65 -3.06
CA GLU A 89 13.43 -5.50 -3.29
C GLU A 89 12.94 -4.21 -2.61
N LYS A 90 11.63 -3.91 -2.72
CA LYS A 90 11.05 -2.65 -2.25
C LYS A 90 9.62 -2.85 -1.74
N SER A 91 9.37 -2.39 -0.52
CA SER A 91 8.04 -2.20 0.08
C SER A 91 7.45 -0.88 -0.41
N TRP A 92 6.26 -0.93 -1.00
CA TRP A 92 5.64 0.23 -1.65
C TRP A 92 4.43 0.76 -0.90
N HIS A 93 3.55 -0.12 -0.44
CA HIS A 93 2.26 0.27 0.10
C HIS A 93 1.81 -0.69 1.18
N ILE A 94 1.34 -0.14 2.30
CA ILE A 94 0.81 -0.86 3.45
C ILE A 94 -0.62 -0.39 3.72
N GLU A 95 -1.55 -1.31 3.94
CA GLU A 95 -2.96 -1.00 4.19
C GLU A 95 -3.57 -1.97 5.22
N PRO A 96 -4.40 -1.49 6.15
CA PRO A 96 -5.21 -2.33 7.05
C PRO A 96 -6.17 -3.25 6.28
N GLY A 97 -6.47 -4.39 6.91
CA GLY A 97 -7.56 -5.26 6.50
C GLY A 97 -8.94 -4.65 6.76
N HIS A 98 -9.98 -5.48 6.65
CA HIS A 98 -11.34 -5.04 6.97
C HIS A 98 -11.47 -4.68 8.46
N ALA A 99 -12.50 -3.92 8.83
CA ALA A 99 -12.81 -3.62 10.23
C ALA A 99 -13.04 -4.91 11.05
N ASP A 100 -13.66 -5.92 10.42
CA ASP A 100 -13.90 -7.25 11.02
C ASP A 100 -12.64 -8.14 11.05
N GLU A 101 -11.52 -7.68 10.49
CA GLU A 101 -10.22 -8.37 10.50
C GLU A 101 -9.13 -7.47 11.12
N PRO A 102 -9.27 -7.04 12.38
CA PRO A 102 -8.44 -6.00 12.99
C PRO A 102 -6.95 -6.33 12.98
N GLU A 103 -6.59 -7.60 13.07
CA GLU A 103 -5.19 -8.05 13.07
C GLU A 103 -4.57 -8.23 11.68
N THR A 104 -5.36 -8.03 10.61
CA THR A 104 -4.88 -8.19 9.23
C THR A 104 -4.30 -6.88 8.71
N LEU A 105 -3.12 -6.98 8.09
CA LEU A 105 -2.49 -5.94 7.27
C LEU A 105 -2.05 -6.52 5.93
N TRP A 106 -1.95 -5.66 4.93
CA TRP A 106 -1.45 -6.00 3.60
C TRP A 106 -0.23 -5.16 3.27
N LEU A 107 0.79 -5.79 2.68
CA LEU A 107 1.99 -5.10 2.20
C LEU A 107 2.29 -5.52 0.77
N GLY A 108 2.29 -4.53 -0.13
CA GLY A 108 2.61 -4.69 -1.54
C GLY A 108 3.96 -4.09 -1.90
N GLY A 109 4.66 -4.70 -2.86
CA GLY A 109 6.00 -4.28 -3.23
C GLY A 109 6.58 -5.00 -4.45
N THR A 110 7.85 -4.77 -4.72
CA THR A 110 8.60 -5.36 -5.85
C THR A 110 9.08 -6.75 -5.49
N PRO A 111 8.85 -7.78 -6.34
CA PRO A 111 8.51 -7.75 -7.76
C PRO A 111 7.00 -7.99 -8.06
N ALA A 112 6.12 -7.13 -7.56
CA ALA A 112 4.66 -7.28 -7.61
C ALA A 112 4.14 -8.48 -6.80
N ALA A 113 4.72 -8.68 -5.62
CA ALA A 113 4.24 -9.61 -4.61
C ALA A 113 3.41 -8.90 -3.54
N LEU A 114 2.58 -9.68 -2.85
CA LEU A 114 1.68 -9.24 -1.79
C LEU A 114 1.91 -10.11 -0.57
N PHE A 115 2.03 -9.49 0.59
CA PHE A 115 2.08 -10.16 1.89
C PHE A 115 0.82 -9.84 2.68
N LYS A 116 0.34 -10.83 3.44
CA LYS A 116 -0.67 -10.67 4.48
C LYS A 116 0.02 -10.81 5.83
N ALA A 117 -0.20 -9.85 6.72
CA ALA A 117 0.17 -10.00 8.12
C ALA A 117 -0.94 -10.67 8.93
N ILE A 118 -0.53 -11.37 9.98
CA ILE A 118 -1.37 -11.82 11.09
C ILE A 118 -0.79 -11.26 12.40
N GLY A 119 -1.64 -11.07 13.42
CA GLY A 119 -1.24 -10.49 14.70
C GLY A 119 -0.79 -9.02 14.58
N ALA A 120 -1.53 -8.19 13.85
CA ALA A 120 -1.27 -6.75 13.71
C ALA A 120 0.15 -6.39 13.21
N GLY A 121 0.66 -7.16 12.25
CA GLY A 121 1.96 -6.89 11.61
C GLY A 121 3.14 -7.63 12.21
N GLU A 122 2.92 -8.58 13.13
CA GLU A 122 3.98 -9.39 13.75
C GLU A 122 4.55 -10.42 12.77
N THR A 123 3.69 -11.18 12.11
CA THR A 123 4.11 -12.22 11.17
C THR A 123 3.58 -11.93 9.78
N TRP A 124 4.46 -11.96 8.78
CA TRP A 124 4.12 -11.69 7.39
C TRP A 124 4.23 -12.97 6.56
N LYS A 125 3.19 -13.29 5.80
CA LYS A 125 3.17 -14.45 4.90
C LYS A 125 2.93 -14.01 3.46
N PRO A 126 3.72 -14.51 2.48
CA PRO A 126 3.50 -14.21 1.08
C PRO A 126 2.17 -14.83 0.64
N VAL A 127 1.38 -14.05 -0.08
CA VAL A 127 0.08 -14.47 -0.60
C VAL A 127 0.34 -15.19 -1.92
N ARG A 128 0.20 -16.52 -1.92
CA ARG A 128 0.25 -17.30 -3.15
C ARG A 128 -0.95 -16.89 -4.02
N ARG A 129 -0.70 -16.59 -5.29
CA ARG A 129 -1.80 -16.44 -6.25
C ARG A 129 -2.56 -17.77 -6.31
N PRO A 130 -3.90 -17.76 -6.36
CA PRO A 130 -4.64 -18.94 -6.76
C PRO A 130 -4.07 -19.44 -8.09
N ARG A 131 -3.62 -20.70 -8.11
CA ARG A 131 -3.21 -21.38 -9.34
C ARG A 131 -4.49 -21.62 -10.14
N ASP A 132 -4.66 -20.89 -11.24
CA ASP A 132 -5.67 -21.20 -12.24
C ASP A 132 -5.18 -22.44 -13.02
N PRO A 133 -5.87 -23.60 -12.99
CA PRO A 133 -5.40 -24.82 -13.66
C PRO A 133 -5.28 -24.67 -15.19
N ALA A 134 -5.88 -23.62 -15.77
CA ALA A 134 -6.09 -23.52 -17.22
C ALA A 134 -5.09 -22.61 -17.98
N ARG A 135 -4.02 -22.08 -17.35
CA ARG A 135 -3.01 -21.30 -18.09
C ARG A 135 -1.70 -22.07 -18.22
N GLY A 136 -1.56 -22.75 -19.37
CA GLY A 136 -0.28 -23.24 -19.88
C GLY A 136 0.77 -22.12 -19.95
N ARG A 137 2.06 -22.50 -19.93
CA ARG A 137 3.22 -21.60 -19.94
C ARG A 137 3.14 -20.60 -21.09
N HIS A 138 2.62 -19.41 -20.83
CA HIS A 138 2.76 -18.29 -21.74
C HIS A 138 4.04 -17.55 -21.39
N ARG A 139 5.05 -17.66 -22.27
CA ARG A 139 6.24 -16.79 -22.23
C ARG A 139 5.78 -15.40 -22.69
N ASP A 140 5.89 -14.41 -21.82
CA ASP A 140 5.73 -13.02 -22.26
C ASP A 140 6.93 -12.63 -23.14
N PRO A 141 6.72 -11.99 -24.31
CA PRO A 141 7.81 -11.31 -25.01
C PRO A 141 8.29 -10.12 -24.17
N PRO A 142 9.57 -9.73 -24.25
CA PRO A 142 10.12 -8.72 -23.36
C PRO A 142 9.44 -7.37 -23.63
N GLY A 143 8.88 -6.74 -22.57
CA GLY A 143 8.58 -5.30 -22.61
C GLY A 143 7.19 -4.81 -22.18
N ARG A 144 6.36 -5.55 -21.42
CA ARG A 144 5.08 -4.98 -20.91
C ARG A 144 4.87 -5.18 -19.41
N ARG A 145 5.02 -4.10 -18.62
CA ARG A 145 4.67 -4.05 -17.19
C ARG A 145 3.26 -3.47 -17.02
N SER A 146 2.31 -4.28 -16.55
CA SER A 146 0.96 -3.84 -16.15
C SER A 146 0.93 -3.37 -14.68
N ARG A 147 0.33 -2.20 -14.39
CA ARG A 147 0.10 -1.69 -13.02
C ARG A 147 -1.30 -2.09 -12.53
N ARG A 148 -1.45 -2.45 -11.24
CA ARG A 148 -2.74 -2.74 -10.57
C ARG A 148 -2.87 -1.94 -9.26
N ARG A 149 -4.07 -1.46 -8.96
CA ARG A 149 -4.46 -0.80 -7.69
C ARG A 149 -5.23 -1.83 -6.84
N LEU A 150 -4.97 -1.88 -5.53
CA LEU A 150 -5.87 -2.53 -4.57
C LEU A 150 -6.97 -1.53 -4.19
N ALA A 151 -8.22 -1.94 -4.35
CA ALA A 151 -9.38 -1.26 -3.80
C ALA A 151 -10.28 -2.32 -3.18
N THR A 152 -10.74 -2.07 -1.96
CA THR A 152 -11.69 -2.91 -1.23
C THR A 152 -13.04 -2.22 -1.22
N SER A 153 -14.08 -2.87 -1.73
CA SER A 153 -15.47 -2.52 -1.45
C SER A 153 -16.27 -3.80 -1.19
N ARG A 154 -16.89 -3.89 -0.01
CA ARG A 154 -17.85 -4.94 0.40
C ARG A 154 -17.41 -6.38 0.16
N GLY A 155 -16.35 -6.82 0.87
CA GLY A 155 -16.05 -8.24 1.03
C GLY A 155 -15.62 -9.01 -0.21
N ARG A 156 -15.36 -8.34 -1.35
CA ARG A 156 -14.75 -8.97 -2.54
C ARG A 156 -13.60 -8.10 -3.06
N ILE A 157 -12.43 -8.72 -3.23
CA ILE A 157 -11.32 -8.14 -3.98
C ILE A 157 -11.66 -8.29 -5.46
N ALA A 158 -12.04 -7.19 -6.12
CA ALA A 158 -12.25 -7.15 -7.56
C ALA A 158 -11.06 -6.48 -8.26
N PHE A 159 -10.53 -7.12 -9.30
CA PHE A 159 -9.55 -6.52 -10.21
C PHE A 159 -10.31 -5.99 -11.43
N GLY A 160 -10.59 -4.68 -11.47
CA GLY A 160 -11.24 -4.03 -12.62
C GLY A 160 -10.47 -2.78 -13.09
N PRO A 161 -10.53 -2.43 -14.39
CA PRO A 161 -10.06 -1.13 -14.85
C PRO A 161 -10.97 -0.03 -14.29
N GLY A 162 -10.38 1.05 -13.75
CA GLY A 162 -11.14 2.20 -13.28
C GLY A 162 -11.66 3.03 -14.44
N LEU A 163 -12.99 3.11 -14.59
CA LEU A 163 -13.64 4.13 -15.41
C LEU A 163 -13.94 5.36 -14.57
N ASN A 164 -13.76 6.52 -15.19
CA ASN A 164 -14.14 7.84 -14.69
C ASN A 164 -15.53 8.15 -15.26
N THR A 165 -16.51 8.55 -14.44
CA THR A 165 -17.77 9.11 -14.95
C THR A 165 -18.03 10.45 -14.27
N THR A 166 -17.87 11.52 -15.04
CA THR A 166 -18.59 12.79 -14.87
C THR A 166 -20.09 12.53 -14.93
N GLY A 167 -20.86 13.36 -14.20
CA GLY A 167 -22.27 13.14 -13.90
C GLY A 167 -23.20 12.87 -15.09
N GLY A 168 -24.27 12.15 -14.79
CA GLY A 168 -25.38 11.84 -15.68
C GLY A 168 -26.18 10.67 -15.12
N ASP A 169 -27.35 10.96 -14.56
CA ASP A 169 -28.39 9.98 -14.21
C ASP A 169 -28.77 9.17 -15.47
N GLN A 170 -28.48 7.86 -15.49
CA GLN A 170 -29.25 6.83 -16.21
C GLN A 170 -29.03 5.43 -15.60
N ARG A 171 -30.13 4.68 -15.49
CA ARG A 171 -30.21 3.30 -15.00
C ARG A 171 -29.28 2.37 -15.78
N LEU A 172 -28.50 1.55 -15.09
CA LEU A 172 -27.58 0.57 -15.71
C LEU A 172 -28.33 -0.69 -16.20
N PRO A 173 -28.13 -1.15 -17.45
CA PRO A 173 -28.46 -2.52 -17.87
C PRO A 173 -27.37 -3.53 -17.43
N PRO A 174 -27.66 -4.84 -17.39
CA PRO A 174 -26.69 -5.86 -16.98
C PRO A 174 -25.56 -6.02 -18.01
N VAL A 175 -24.30 -5.91 -17.56
CA VAL A 175 -23.09 -5.95 -18.41
C VAL A 175 -22.61 -7.39 -18.67
N SER A 176 -22.50 -7.73 -19.95
CA SER A 176 -21.68 -8.81 -20.52
C SER A 176 -20.33 -8.27 -21.04
N TRP A 177 -19.25 -9.06 -20.98
CA TRP A 177 -17.87 -8.64 -21.30
C TRP A 177 -17.41 -8.97 -22.74
N SER A 178 -16.62 -8.09 -23.36
CA SER A 178 -15.68 -8.41 -24.46
C SER A 178 -14.51 -7.39 -24.54
N PRO A 179 -13.25 -7.76 -24.89
CA PRO A 179 -12.09 -6.88 -24.76
C PRO A 179 -11.48 -6.47 -26.11
N ALA A 180 -11.51 -5.18 -26.43
CA ALA A 180 -10.59 -4.59 -27.41
C ALA A 180 -10.46 -3.08 -27.20
N SER A 181 -9.27 -2.56 -27.49
CA SER A 181 -8.87 -1.14 -27.60
C SER A 181 -8.56 -0.38 -26.31
N LEU A 182 -7.26 -0.19 -26.01
CA LEU A 182 -6.73 1.02 -25.37
C LEU A 182 -5.21 1.14 -25.67
N THR A 183 -4.81 2.14 -26.45
CA THR A 183 -3.42 2.59 -26.63
C THR A 183 -3.43 4.08 -26.90
N HIS A 184 -3.17 4.93 -25.89
CA HIS A 184 -2.32 6.12 -25.98
C HIS A 184 -2.34 6.98 -24.70
N ARG A 185 -1.16 7.52 -24.38
CA ARG A 185 -0.82 8.61 -23.44
C ARG A 185 -0.77 8.28 -21.93
N PHE A 186 0.44 8.06 -21.41
CA PHE A 186 0.73 8.20 -19.98
C PHE A 186 2.04 8.98 -19.76
N SER A 187 1.89 10.30 -19.71
CA SER A 187 2.72 11.17 -18.88
C SER A 187 1.77 11.87 -17.90
N THR A 188 2.24 12.09 -16.68
CA THR A 188 1.62 12.89 -15.60
C THR A 188 0.77 12.12 -14.58
N ILE A 189 1.08 12.44 -13.30
CA ILE A 189 0.34 12.26 -12.03
C ILE A 189 0.75 11.07 -11.15
N CYS A 190 1.89 11.27 -10.47
CA CYS A 190 2.03 10.92 -9.06
C CYS A 190 1.16 11.91 -8.27
N ARG A 191 -0.04 11.52 -7.83
CA ARG A 191 -0.72 12.21 -6.73
C ARG A 191 -0.25 11.54 -5.45
N ILE A 192 0.57 12.27 -4.70
CA ILE A 192 0.80 12.05 -3.27
C ILE A 192 -0.59 12.07 -2.63
N GLY A 193 -1.15 10.90 -2.36
CA GLY A 193 -2.38 10.77 -1.60
C GLY A 193 -2.03 10.74 -0.13
N SER A 194 -1.80 11.91 0.47
CA SER A 194 -1.84 12.04 1.92
C SER A 194 -3.28 11.74 2.36
N ARG A 195 -3.53 10.54 2.89
CA ARG A 195 -4.75 10.35 3.68
C ARG A 195 -4.56 11.17 4.96
N GLN A 196 -5.47 12.11 5.15
CA GLN A 196 -5.53 12.93 6.34
C GLN A 196 -5.86 12.05 7.54
N ILE A 197 -5.22 12.32 8.67
CA ILE A 197 -5.46 11.61 9.92
C ILE A 197 -6.00 12.62 10.92
N ASP A 198 -7.16 12.32 11.51
CA ASP A 198 -7.68 13.11 12.62
C ASP A 198 -6.98 12.65 13.92
N VAL A 199 -6.53 13.62 14.71
CA VAL A 199 -5.79 13.41 15.98
C VAL A 199 -6.50 14.12 17.12
#